data_AF-A0A7V7UGD5-F1
#
_entry.id   AF-A0A7V7UGD5-F1
#
_cell.length_a   1.000
_cell.length_b   1.000
_cell.length_c   1.000
_cell.angle_alpha   90.00
_cell.angle_beta   90.00
_cell.angle_gamma   90.00
#
_symmetry.space_group_name_H-M   'P 1'
#
loop_
_entity.id
_entity.type
_entity.pdbx_description
1 polymer ?
#
loop_
_entity_poly.entity_id
_entity_poly.type
_entity_poly.pdbx_seq_one_letter_code
_entity_poly.pdbx_strand_id
1 'polypeptide(L)'
;MQHESKKIALIVNELVTMLLLNGNGNIEVDIKRSDEATEIAIIQRKCSYDEDFIQMLRYSLNVHRQAEVEGYYWQLVGDDDDCDELSLVGTMIDQAIVELKDQDLWIDIIRKKE
;
A
#
# COMPACT_ATOMS: atom_id res chain seq x y z
N MET A 1 6.05 -7.60 -15.53
CA MET A 1 4.96 -8.56 -15.78
C MET A 1 3.82 -7.88 -16.56
N GLN A 2 2.73 -8.59 -16.89
CA GLN A 2 1.58 -7.95 -17.55
C GLN A 2 0.90 -6.94 -16.60
N HIS A 3 0.42 -5.84 -17.17
CA HIS A 3 -0.38 -4.82 -16.46
C HIS A 3 0.30 -4.08 -15.30
N GLU A 4 1.64 -3.94 -15.28
CA GLU A 4 2.38 -3.24 -14.20
C GLU A 4 1.77 -1.89 -13.79
N SER A 5 1.50 -1.01 -14.76
CA SER A 5 0.98 0.32 -14.46
C SER A 5 -0.39 0.25 -13.78
N LYS A 6 -1.22 -0.77 -14.10
CA LYS A 6 -2.52 -0.97 -13.45
C LYS A 6 -2.34 -1.50 -12.02
N LYS A 7 -1.42 -2.43 -11.82
CA LYS A 7 -1.10 -2.98 -10.50
C LYS A 7 -0.57 -1.89 -9.56
N ILE A 8 0.34 -1.05 -10.04
CA ILE A 8 0.84 0.12 -9.29
C ILE A 8 -0.32 1.06 -8.94
N ALA A 9 -1.19 1.37 -9.91
CA ALA A 9 -2.34 2.23 -9.66
C ALA A 9 -3.30 1.63 -8.62
N LEU A 10 -3.53 0.31 -8.63
CA LEU A 10 -4.39 -0.36 -7.66
C LEU A 10 -3.80 -0.38 -6.25
N ILE A 11 -2.49 -0.64 -6.12
CA ILE A 11 -1.79 -0.53 -4.81
C ILE A 11 -2.00 0.86 -4.22
N VAL A 12 -1.80 1.90 -5.03
CA VAL A 12 -1.99 3.29 -4.59
C VAL A 12 -3.45 3.56 -4.27
N ASN A 13 -4.37 3.15 -5.14
CA ASN A 13 -5.80 3.35 -4.96
C ASN A 13 -6.26 2.79 -3.62
N GLU A 14 -5.92 1.54 -3.34
CA GLU A 14 -6.39 0.86 -2.14
C GLU A 14 -5.86 1.48 -0.85
N LEU A 15 -4.55 1.77 -0.82
CA LEU A 15 -3.96 2.46 0.32
C LEU A 15 -4.58 3.84 0.53
N VAL A 16 -4.80 4.62 -0.53
CA VAL A 16 -5.42 5.94 -0.43
C VAL A 16 -6.88 5.85 0.00
N THR A 17 -7.67 4.91 -0.55
CA THR A 17 -9.06 4.67 -0.16
C THR A 17 -9.15 4.37 1.33
N MET A 18 -8.36 3.43 1.82
CA MET A 18 -8.33 3.06 3.23
C MET A 18 -7.96 4.26 4.12
N LEU A 19 -6.96 5.05 3.73
CA LEU A 19 -6.56 6.26 4.46
C LEU A 19 -7.65 7.34 4.47
N LEU A 20 -8.39 7.50 3.37
CA LEU A 20 -9.52 8.41 3.25
C LEU A 20 -10.73 7.98 4.09
N LEU A 21 -10.96 6.67 4.24
CA LEU A 21 -12.06 6.12 5.05
C LEU A 21 -11.78 6.25 6.55
N ASN A 22 -10.53 6.03 6.97
CA ASN A 22 -10.17 5.88 8.38
C ASN A 22 -9.52 7.14 8.98
N GLY A 23 -9.20 8.15 8.18
CA GLY A 23 -8.46 9.31 8.64
C GLY A 23 -8.89 10.62 8.01
N ASN A 24 -8.19 11.66 8.43
CA ASN A 24 -8.47 13.05 8.06
C ASN A 24 -7.18 13.69 7.52
N GLY A 25 -7.32 14.84 6.86
CA GLY A 25 -6.18 15.68 6.52
C GLY A 25 -5.72 15.54 5.07
N ASN A 26 -4.42 15.77 4.86
CA ASN A 26 -3.81 15.80 3.53
C ASN A 26 -3.06 14.49 3.28
N ILE A 27 -3.29 13.88 2.11
CA ILE A 27 -2.57 12.70 1.65
C ILE A 27 -1.68 13.11 0.47
N GLU A 28 -0.38 12.85 0.62
CA GLU A 28 0.63 13.05 -0.42
C GLU A 28 1.05 11.68 -0.95
N VAL A 29 1.09 11.53 -2.27
CA VAL A 29 1.56 10.31 -2.93
C VAL A 29 2.66 10.69 -3.92
N ASP A 30 3.84 10.10 -3.77
CA ASP A 30 4.94 10.20 -4.72
C ASP A 30 5.24 8.81 -5.30
N ILE A 31 5.39 8.73 -6.62
CA ILE A 31 5.64 7.47 -7.34
C ILE A 31 6.88 7.67 -8.21
N LYS A 32 7.96 6.95 -7.87
CA LYS A 32 9.20 6.95 -8.63
C LYS A 32 9.36 5.62 -9.35
N ARG A 33 9.61 5.69 -10.65
CA ARG A 33 9.85 4.52 -11.49
C ARG A 33 11.29 4.55 -11.96
N SER A 34 12.04 3.49 -11.66
CA SER A 34 13.38 3.24 -12.18
C SER A 34 13.38 1.96 -13.01
N ASP A 35 14.53 1.58 -13.56
CA ASP A 35 14.70 0.30 -14.25
C ASP A 35 14.74 -0.90 -13.30
N GLU A 36 14.97 -0.67 -12.01
CA GLU A 36 15.09 -1.71 -11.00
C GLU A 36 13.80 -1.91 -10.20
N ALA A 37 13.08 -0.82 -9.89
CA ALA A 37 11.93 -0.86 -9.01
C ALA A 37 10.94 0.28 -9.28
N THR A 38 9.76 0.14 -8.69
CA THR A 38 8.85 1.25 -8.40
C THR A 38 8.88 1.50 -6.90
N GLU A 39 9.16 2.74 -6.52
CA GLU A 39 9.10 3.22 -5.15
C GLU A 39 7.84 4.09 -5.02
N ILE A 40 7.05 3.85 -3.97
CA ILE A 40 5.84 4.58 -3.68
C ILE A 40 5.96 5.11 -2.25
N ALA A 41 5.89 6.43 -2.09
CA ALA A 41 5.85 7.06 -0.78
C ALA A 41 4.46 7.68 -0.58
N ILE A 42 3.79 7.28 0.50
CA ILE A 42 2.49 7.83 0.91
C ILE A 42 2.66 8.48 2.27
N ILE A 43 2.24 9.73 2.38
CA ILE A 43 2.28 10.48 3.63
C ILE A 43 0.89 11.02 3.93
N GLN A 44 0.34 10.69 5.09
CA GLN A 44 -0.85 11.35 5.60
C GLN A 44 -0.49 12.26 6.76
N ARG A 45 -0.79 13.55 6.59
CA ARG A 45 -0.47 14.59 7.56
C ARG A 45 -1.58 14.73 8.60
N LYS A 46 -1.19 14.90 9.87
CA LYS A 46 -2.11 15.15 11.00
C LYS A 46 -3.18 14.07 11.16
N CYS A 47 -2.79 12.81 11.00
CA CYS A 47 -3.64 11.67 11.29
C CYS A 47 -3.77 11.43 12.80
N SER A 48 -4.83 10.72 13.19
CA SER A 48 -5.14 10.36 14.57
C SER A 48 -5.34 8.84 14.72
N TYR A 49 -4.47 8.06 14.09
CA TYR A 49 -4.49 6.60 14.16
C TYR A 49 -3.98 6.12 15.52
N ASP A 50 -4.59 5.06 16.04
CA ASP A 50 -4.08 4.35 17.21
C ASP A 50 -2.99 3.35 16.82
N GLU A 51 -2.28 2.83 17.82
CA GLU A 51 -1.18 1.88 17.57
C GLU A 51 -1.71 0.57 16.96
N ASP A 52 -2.92 0.13 17.30
CA ASP A 52 -3.50 -1.11 16.77
C ASP A 52 -3.69 -1.04 15.25
N PHE A 53 -4.18 0.09 14.74
CA PHE A 53 -4.27 0.35 13.31
C PHE A 53 -2.90 0.37 12.63
N ILE A 54 -1.90 1.00 13.26
CA ILE A 54 -0.54 1.02 12.72
C ILE A 54 0.07 -0.39 12.67
N GLN A 55 -0.17 -1.22 13.69
CA GLN A 55 0.30 -2.61 13.71
C GLN A 55 -0.40 -3.46 12.66
N MET A 56 -1.70 -3.27 12.45
CA MET A 56 -2.43 -3.91 11.35
C MET A 56 -1.80 -3.57 9.99
N LEU A 57 -1.51 -2.29 9.70
CA LEU A 57 -0.86 -1.89 8.45
C LEU A 57 0.51 -2.56 8.27
N ARG A 58 1.33 -2.58 9.33
CA ARG A 58 2.65 -3.22 9.31
C ARG A 58 2.55 -4.69 8.97
N TYR A 59 1.58 -5.40 9.55
CA TYR A 59 1.36 -6.83 9.31
C TYR A 59 0.84 -7.11 7.91
N SER A 60 -0.21 -6.41 7.47
CA SER A 60 -0.86 -6.66 6.18
C SER A 60 0.05 -6.34 4.99
N LEU A 61 0.88 -5.29 5.09
CA LEU A 61 1.75 -4.86 4.00
C LEU A 61 3.10 -5.60 3.95
N ASN A 62 3.50 -6.30 5.00
CA ASN A 62 4.75 -7.08 5.04
C ASN A 62 4.52 -8.59 4.96
N VAL A 63 3.46 -9.01 4.28
CA VAL A 63 3.35 -10.39 3.81
C VAL A 63 4.33 -10.62 2.66
N HIS A 64 4.85 -11.84 2.53
CA HIS A 64 5.74 -12.17 1.43
C HIS A 64 5.04 -11.96 0.09
N ARG A 65 5.73 -11.35 -0.89
CA ARG A 65 5.21 -11.18 -2.24
C ARG A 65 4.91 -12.54 -2.87
N GLN A 66 3.71 -12.72 -3.41
CA GLN A 66 3.27 -13.99 -4.00
C GLN A 66 2.92 -13.79 -5.47
N ALA A 67 3.87 -14.06 -6.37
CA ALA A 67 3.70 -13.84 -7.81
C ALA A 67 2.50 -14.60 -8.42
N GLU A 68 2.19 -15.79 -7.88
CA GLU A 68 1.03 -16.59 -8.29
C GLU A 68 -0.28 -15.89 -7.92
N VAL A 69 -0.41 -15.42 -6.67
CA VAL A 69 -1.59 -14.68 -6.21
C VAL A 69 -1.73 -13.37 -6.97
N GLU A 70 -0.64 -12.63 -7.12
CA GLU A 70 -0.59 -11.40 -7.91
C GLU A 70 -0.99 -11.65 -9.37
N GLY A 71 -0.67 -12.80 -9.95
CA GLY A 71 -1.01 -13.14 -11.34
C GLY A 71 -2.50 -13.26 -11.59
N TYR A 72 -3.24 -13.85 -10.64
CA TYR A 72 -4.66 -14.20 -10.81
C TYR A 72 -5.62 -13.26 -10.10
N TYR A 73 -5.25 -12.71 -8.95
CA TYR A 73 -6.18 -12.04 -8.05
C TYR A 73 -6.02 -10.52 -7.96
N TRP A 74 -4.99 -9.95 -8.60
CA TRP A 74 -4.75 -8.49 -8.54
C TRP A 74 -5.94 -7.62 -8.98
N GLN A 75 -6.87 -8.17 -9.77
CA GLN A 75 -8.06 -7.45 -10.23
C GLN A 75 -9.15 -7.34 -9.16
N LEU A 76 -9.05 -8.11 -8.08
CA LEU A 76 -9.99 -8.11 -6.95
C LEU A 76 -9.60 -7.11 -5.86
N VAL A 77 -8.50 -6.36 -6.04
CA VAL A 77 -8.16 -5.25 -5.15
C VAL A 77 -9.17 -4.12 -5.40
N GLY A 78 -9.81 -3.61 -4.35
CA GLY A 78 -10.78 -2.52 -4.39
C GLY A 78 -12.20 -2.95 -4.78
N ASP A 79 -12.55 -4.23 -4.64
CA ASP A 79 -13.87 -4.77 -5.00
C ASP A 79 -14.83 -4.81 -3.78
N ASP A 80 -14.32 -4.66 -2.55
CA ASP A 80 -15.07 -4.53 -1.29
C ASP A 80 -14.39 -3.53 -0.32
N ASP A 81 -15.10 -3.05 0.71
CA ASP A 81 -14.56 -2.07 1.70
C ASP A 81 -13.87 -2.77 2.90
N ASP A 82 -13.66 -4.08 2.85
CA ASP A 82 -13.17 -4.90 3.97
C ASP A 82 -11.64 -4.98 4.07
N CYS A 83 -11.11 -5.16 5.29
CA CYS A 83 -9.67 -5.20 5.60
C CYS A 83 -8.87 -6.31 4.90
N ASP A 84 -9.53 -7.30 4.29
CA ASP A 84 -8.87 -8.42 3.60
C ASP A 84 -8.10 -7.96 2.35
N GLU A 85 -8.45 -6.79 1.78
CA GLU A 85 -7.82 -6.26 0.57
C GLU A 85 -6.39 -5.76 0.80
N LEU A 86 -6.07 -5.27 2.00
CA LEU A 86 -4.72 -4.86 2.35
C LEU A 86 -3.73 -6.04 2.32
N SER A 87 -4.21 -7.24 2.63
CA SER A 87 -3.38 -8.45 2.53
C SER A 87 -3.06 -8.76 1.07
N LEU A 88 -4.03 -8.59 0.16
CA LEU A 88 -3.81 -8.74 -1.27
C LEU A 88 -2.82 -7.70 -1.78
N VAL A 89 -2.93 -6.43 -1.38
CA VAL A 89 -1.93 -5.39 -1.67
C VAL A 89 -0.54 -5.80 -1.18
N GLY A 90 -0.44 -6.35 0.03
CA GLY A 90 0.80 -6.87 0.59
C GLY A 90 1.44 -7.96 -0.29
N THR A 91 0.64 -8.85 -0.88
CA THR A 91 1.16 -9.87 -1.81
C THR A 91 1.68 -9.28 -3.14
N MET A 92 1.35 -8.02 -3.43
CA MET A 92 1.76 -7.29 -4.63
C MET A 92 2.97 -6.37 -4.41
N ILE A 93 3.60 -6.37 -3.24
CA ILE A 93 4.75 -5.50 -2.95
C ILE A 93 5.90 -6.32 -2.36
N ASP A 94 7.14 -5.87 -2.55
CA ASP A 94 8.31 -6.58 -2.05
C ASP A 94 8.66 -6.18 -0.61
N GLN A 95 8.40 -4.91 -0.27
CA GLN A 95 8.69 -4.36 1.05
C GLN A 95 7.81 -3.15 1.34
N ALA A 96 7.39 -3.01 2.60
CA ALA A 96 6.73 -1.81 3.11
C ALA A 96 7.32 -1.38 4.46
N ILE A 97 7.60 -0.09 4.61
CA ILE A 97 7.99 0.53 5.87
C ILE A 97 6.85 1.44 6.31
N VAL A 98 6.32 1.20 7.51
CA VAL A 98 5.19 1.97 8.07
C VAL A 98 5.62 2.62 9.38
N GLU A 99 5.67 3.95 9.38
CA GLU A 99 6.10 4.76 10.53
C GLU A 99 5.07 5.85 10.86
N LEU A 100 4.62 5.86 12.12
CA LEU A 100 3.87 6.98 12.67
C LEU A 100 4.86 7.86 13.45
N LYS A 101 5.09 9.09 12.97
CA LYS A 101 5.97 10.08 13.62
C LYS A 101 5.16 11.31 13.97
N ASP A 102 5.10 11.61 15.26
CA ASP A 102 4.21 12.64 15.83
C ASP A 102 2.74 12.37 15.48
N GLN A 103 2.23 13.02 14.42
CA GLN A 103 0.88 12.85 13.88
C GLN A 103 0.89 12.62 12.37
N ASP A 104 2.04 12.27 11.79
CA ASP A 104 2.16 11.99 10.37
C ASP A 104 2.45 10.51 10.16
N LEU A 105 1.62 9.86 9.33
CA LEU A 105 1.81 8.49 8.90
C LEU A 105 2.63 8.47 7.61
N TRP A 106 3.70 7.68 7.61
CA TRP A 106 4.59 7.46 6.48
C TRP A 106 4.51 5.98 6.07
N ILE A 107 4.24 5.74 4.79
CA ILE A 107 4.23 4.41 4.18
C ILE A 107 5.15 4.45 2.97
N ASP A 108 6.32 3.83 3.08
CA ASP A 108 7.27 3.68 2.00
C ASP A 108 7.23 2.25 1.46
N ILE A 109 6.98 2.10 0.16
CA ILE A 109 6.82 0.82 -0.52
C ILE A 109 7.87 0.67 -1.60
N ILE A 110 8.46 -0.52 -1.67
CA ILE A 110 9.33 -0.94 -2.75
C ILE A 110 8.68 -2.12 -3.47
N ARG A 111 8.55 -2.01 -4.79
CA ARG A 111 8.14 -3.08 -5.67
C ARG A 111 9.17 -3.25 -6.79
N LYS A 112 9.90 -4.35 -6.76
CA LYS A 112 10.95 -4.67 -7.74
C LYS A 112 10.34 -5.04 -9.09
N LYS A 113 11.00 -4.60 -10.17
CA LYS A 113 10.69 -5.07 -11.51
C LYS A 113 11.23 -6.50 -11.66
N GLU A 114 10.36 -7.41 -12.09
CA GLU A 114 10.73 -8.74 -12.60
C GLU A 114 10.96 -8.70 -14.12
#